data_AF-A0A1Q8SXJ3-F1
#
_entry.id   AF-A0A1Q8SXJ3-F1
#
_cell.length_a   1.000
_cell.length_b   1.000
_cell.length_c   1.000
_cell.angle_alpha   90.00
_cell.angle_beta   90.00
_cell.angle_gamma   90.00
#
_symmetry.space_group_name_H-M   'P 1'
#
loop_
_entity.id
_entity.type
_entity.pdbx_description
1 polymer ?
#
loop_
_entity_poly.entity_id
_entity_poly.type
_entity_poly.pdbx_seq_one_letter_code
_entity_poly.pdbx_strand_id
1 'polypeptide(L)'
;MRWALIGCLSLLSFVSLDSRGDELAPAIIANLTVQQSSLPLETLRAIFAMRQRTLPDGQAVHVFVLPDDNPIHEAFSKKILGVYPHQLRLAWDRAVFSGTGQAPNEVDDETEMLEAVASTPGSVGYIKQTSLTDQVRVLDIE
;
A
#
# COMPACT_ATOMS: atom_id res chain seq x y z
N MET A 1 15.38 7.64 -68.84
CA MET A 1 16.11 8.90 -68.50
C MET A 1 15.47 9.48 -67.25
N ARG A 2 16.16 9.35 -66.09
CA ARG A 2 16.66 10.45 -65.23
C ARG A 2 15.57 11.40 -64.68
N TRP A 3 15.41 11.73 -63.40
CA TRP A 3 15.96 11.37 -62.08
C TRP A 3 15.17 12.21 -61.03
N ALA A 4 15.39 11.89 -59.74
CA ALA A 4 15.20 12.70 -58.52
C ALA A 4 13.93 12.38 -57.68
N LEU A 5 14.03 11.68 -56.54
CA LEU A 5 14.59 12.05 -55.22
C LEU A 5 13.87 13.21 -54.52
N ILE A 6 12.87 12.88 -53.69
CA ILE A 6 12.45 13.56 -52.45
C ILE A 6 11.82 12.42 -51.61
N GLY A 7 12.29 11.98 -50.44
CA GLY A 7 12.85 12.72 -49.32
C GLY A 7 11.75 12.97 -48.28
N CYS A 8 11.33 11.95 -47.52
CA CYS A 8 10.55 12.15 -46.28
C CYS A 8 10.66 10.87 -45.45
N LEU A 9 11.69 10.76 -44.62
CA LEU A 9 11.66 11.18 -43.21
C LEU A 9 10.73 10.27 -42.40
N SER A 10 11.37 9.25 -41.84
CA SER A 10 10.95 8.45 -40.69
C SER A 10 10.04 9.21 -39.71
N LEU A 11 8.82 8.71 -39.52
CA LEU A 11 8.11 8.83 -38.25
C LEU A 11 7.90 7.42 -37.70
N LEU A 12 8.94 6.92 -37.02
CA LEU A 12 8.76 5.97 -35.93
C LEU A 12 8.00 6.74 -34.84
N SER A 13 6.68 6.63 -34.84
CA SER A 13 5.88 6.95 -33.67
C SER A 13 6.21 5.89 -32.62
N PHE A 14 7.28 6.12 -31.86
CA PHE A 14 7.41 5.56 -30.52
C PHE A 14 6.21 6.08 -29.74
N VAL A 15 5.16 5.28 -29.69
CA VAL A 15 4.09 5.44 -28.72
C VAL A 15 4.77 5.37 -27.36
N SER A 16 4.81 6.50 -26.66
CA SER A 16 5.34 6.60 -25.31
C SER A 16 4.62 5.58 -24.43
N LEU A 17 5.41 4.68 -23.83
CA LEU A 17 4.96 3.75 -22.81
C LEU A 17 4.55 4.58 -21.59
N ASP A 18 3.26 4.63 -21.29
CA ASP A 18 2.71 5.36 -20.15
C ASP A 18 3.05 4.60 -18.86
N SER A 19 4.24 4.84 -18.31
CA SER A 19 4.75 4.17 -17.10
C SER A 19 4.31 4.83 -15.79
N ARG A 20 3.35 5.77 -15.83
CA ARG A 20 2.90 6.50 -14.63
C ARG A 20 2.12 5.65 -13.62
N GLY A 21 1.57 4.52 -14.07
CA GLY A 21 0.75 3.64 -13.21
C GLY A 21 1.54 2.85 -12.17
N ASP A 22 2.81 2.56 -12.46
CA ASP A 22 3.67 1.66 -11.67
C ASP A 22 4.32 2.39 -10.49
N GLU A 23 4.46 3.72 -10.59
CA GLU A 23 5.14 4.54 -9.59
C GLU A 23 4.35 4.68 -8.27
N LEU A 24 3.04 4.40 -8.28
CA LEU A 24 2.19 4.42 -7.08
C LEU A 24 1.51 3.07 -6.87
N ALA A 25 2.24 1.98 -7.13
CA ALA A 25 1.83 0.63 -6.78
C ALA A 25 2.16 0.37 -5.30
N PRO A 26 1.16 0.31 -4.40
CA PRO A 26 1.40 -0.03 -3.01
C PRO A 26 1.63 -1.54 -2.86
N ALA A 27 2.66 -1.91 -2.10
CA ALA A 27 2.91 -3.26 -1.63
C ALA A 27 2.62 -3.33 -0.14
N ILE A 28 1.91 -4.39 0.29
CA ILE A 28 1.62 -4.63 1.70
C ILE A 28 2.85 -5.27 2.32
N ILE A 29 3.28 -4.73 3.46
CA ILE A 29 4.43 -5.22 4.21
C ILE A 29 4.03 -5.62 5.62
N ALA A 30 4.79 -6.55 6.19
CA ALA A 30 4.63 -7.03 7.54
C ALA A 30 5.97 -7.27 8.20
N ASN A 31 5.98 -7.27 9.53
CA ASN A 31 7.14 -7.69 10.29
C ASN A 31 7.51 -9.15 9.96
N LEU A 32 8.80 -9.49 10.03
CA LEU A 32 9.28 -10.85 9.78
C LEU A 32 8.70 -11.91 10.72
N THR A 33 8.16 -11.52 11.88
CA THR A 33 7.48 -12.43 12.83
C THR A 33 6.11 -12.90 12.34
N VAL A 34 5.51 -12.19 11.37
CA VAL A 34 4.24 -12.59 10.74
C VAL A 34 4.51 -13.81 9.87
N GLN A 35 3.81 -14.91 10.13
CA GLN A 35 4.08 -16.19 9.48
C GLN A 35 3.40 -16.33 8.11
N GLN A 36 2.31 -15.59 7.92
CA GLN A 36 1.54 -15.59 6.68
C GLN A 36 2.34 -14.87 5.60
N SER A 37 2.39 -15.45 4.39
CA SER A 37 2.87 -14.77 3.18
C SER A 37 1.74 -14.13 2.38
N SER A 38 0.49 -14.50 2.67
CA SER A 38 -0.71 -14.03 2.00
C SER A 38 -1.85 -13.89 2.98
N LEU A 39 -2.79 -12.98 2.69
CA LEU A 39 -4.03 -12.84 3.43
C LEU A 39 -5.21 -12.63 2.47
N PRO A 40 -6.42 -13.13 2.82
CA PRO A 40 -7.63 -12.78 2.09
C PRO A 40 -7.86 -11.26 2.12
N LEU A 41 -8.35 -10.71 1.01
CA LEU A 41 -8.65 -9.27 0.90
C LEU A 41 -9.59 -8.76 2.01
N GLU A 42 -10.57 -9.57 2.39
CA GLU A 42 -11.50 -9.23 3.48
C GLU A 42 -10.81 -9.13 4.84
N THR A 43 -9.80 -9.98 5.09
CA THR A 43 -8.98 -9.91 6.31
C THR A 43 -8.14 -8.64 6.32
N LEU A 44 -7.50 -8.29 5.20
CA LEU A 44 -6.78 -7.01 5.07
C LEU A 44 -7.70 -5.81 5.32
N ARG A 45 -8.88 -5.79 4.70
CA ARG A 45 -9.90 -4.75 4.95
C ARG A 45 -10.30 -4.66 6.42
N ALA A 46 -10.50 -5.78 7.09
CA ALA A 46 -10.87 -5.80 8.51
C ALA A 46 -9.73 -5.31 9.40
N ILE A 47 -8.48 -5.69 9.11
CA ILE A 47 -7.29 -5.27 9.85
C ILE A 47 -7.05 -3.76 9.69
N PHE A 48 -6.98 -3.25 8.46
CA PHE A 48 -6.72 -1.82 8.23
C PHE A 48 -7.89 -0.92 8.64
N ALA A 49 -9.13 -1.43 8.65
CA ALA A 49 -10.26 -0.72 9.26
C ALA A 49 -10.31 -0.85 10.80
N MET A 50 -9.31 -1.48 11.42
CA MET A 50 -9.21 -1.71 12.87
C MET A 50 -10.38 -2.53 13.47
N ARG A 51 -11.11 -3.29 12.64
CA ARG A 51 -12.19 -4.19 13.07
C ARG A 51 -11.66 -5.56 13.50
N GLN A 52 -10.50 -5.96 12.99
CA GLN A 52 -9.80 -7.17 13.37
C GLN A 52 -8.40 -6.80 13.87
N ARG A 53 -8.05 -7.26 15.07
CA ARG A 53 -6.80 -6.89 15.76
C ARG A 53 -5.84 -8.06 15.96
N THR A 54 -6.12 -9.17 15.29
CA THR A 54 -5.30 -10.38 15.33
C THR A 54 -5.15 -10.94 13.93
N LEU A 55 -3.99 -11.52 13.65
CA LEU A 55 -3.73 -12.33 12.47
C LEU A 55 -4.48 -13.68 12.58
N PRO A 56 -4.59 -14.46 11.48
CA PRO A 56 -5.27 -15.76 11.49
C PRO A 56 -4.70 -16.78 12.50
N ASP A 57 -3.42 -16.65 12.86
CA ASP A 57 -2.76 -17.47 13.88
C ASP A 57 -3.00 -16.98 15.32
N GLY A 58 -3.73 -15.88 15.50
CA GLY A 58 -4.02 -15.27 16.80
C GLY A 58 -2.97 -14.26 17.27
N GLN A 59 -1.87 -14.04 16.54
CA GLN A 59 -0.89 -13.00 16.87
C GLN A 59 -1.56 -11.62 16.82
N ALA A 60 -1.28 -10.75 17.81
CA ALA A 60 -1.78 -9.38 17.80
C ALA A 60 -1.20 -8.61 16.60
N VAL A 61 -2.05 -7.86 15.90
CA VAL A 61 -1.62 -7.06 14.75
C VAL A 61 -1.43 -5.59 15.15
N HIS A 62 -0.30 -5.01 14.76
CA HIS A 62 0.01 -3.60 14.94
C HIS A 62 -0.05 -2.90 13.58
N VAL A 63 -1.07 -2.08 13.35
CA VAL A 63 -1.27 -1.43 12.05
C VAL A 63 -0.58 -0.07 12.03
N PHE A 64 0.24 0.16 11.00
CA PHE A 64 0.81 1.46 10.67
C PHE A 64 0.20 2.01 9.37
N VAL A 65 -0.04 3.32 9.32
CA VAL A 65 -0.59 4.02 8.16
C VAL A 65 0.16 5.33 7.90
N LEU A 66 0.19 5.77 6.65
CA LEU A 66 0.67 7.09 6.25
C LEU A 66 -0.48 8.13 6.37
N PRO A 67 -0.17 9.45 6.34
CA PRO A 67 -1.17 10.51 6.42
C PRO A 67 -2.18 10.46 5.25
N ASP A 68 -3.37 11.01 5.47
CA ASP A 68 -4.50 10.91 4.53
C ASP A 68 -4.21 11.51 3.14
N ASP A 69 -3.33 12.51 3.07
CA ASP A 69 -2.89 13.20 1.85
C ASP A 69 -1.66 12.55 1.18
N ASN A 70 -1.11 11.49 1.78
CA ASN A 70 0.00 10.76 1.20
C ASN A 70 -0.46 9.99 -0.06
N PRO A 71 0.23 10.14 -1.22
CA PRO A 71 -0.15 9.47 -2.46
C PRO A 71 -0.19 7.94 -2.38
N ILE A 72 0.68 7.34 -1.55
CA ILE A 72 0.72 5.90 -1.32
C ILE A 72 -0.46 5.47 -0.43
N HIS A 73 -0.82 6.26 0.60
CA HIS A 73 -2.04 6.01 1.37
C HIS A 73 -3.29 6.07 0.50
N GLU A 74 -3.38 7.07 -0.38
CA GLU A 74 -4.49 7.22 -1.32
C GLU A 74 -4.57 6.00 -2.25
N ALA A 75 -3.44 5.62 -2.85
CA ALA A 75 -3.37 4.47 -3.75
C ALA A 75 -3.73 3.16 -3.04
N PHE A 76 -3.20 2.94 -1.83
CA PHE A 76 -3.50 1.76 -1.02
C PHE A 76 -4.99 1.67 -0.66
N SER A 77 -5.53 2.76 -0.11
CA SER A 77 -6.95 2.81 0.28
C SER A 77 -7.87 2.53 -0.91
N LYS A 78 -7.62 3.19 -2.06
CA LYS A 78 -8.51 3.09 -3.21
C LYS A 78 -8.32 1.79 -3.99
N LYS A 79 -7.08 1.40 -4.29
CA LYS A 79 -6.79 0.25 -5.16
C LYS A 79 -6.88 -1.09 -4.43
N ILE A 80 -6.45 -1.13 -3.17
CA ILE A 80 -6.43 -2.37 -2.38
C ILE A 80 -7.70 -2.47 -1.54
N LEU A 81 -7.94 -1.50 -0.64
CA LEU A 81 -9.07 -1.60 0.27
C LEU A 81 -10.43 -1.31 -0.39
N GLY A 82 -10.44 -0.57 -1.50
CA GLY A 82 -11.67 -0.20 -2.22
C GLY A 82 -12.45 0.92 -1.54
N VAL A 83 -11.78 1.76 -0.74
CA VAL A 83 -12.38 2.91 -0.03
C VAL A 83 -11.55 4.17 -0.23
N TYR A 84 -12.15 5.33 -0.04
CA TYR A 84 -11.39 6.58 -0.04
C TYR A 84 -10.75 6.82 1.34
N PRO A 85 -9.57 7.48 1.43
CA PRO A 85 -8.90 7.79 2.70
C PRO A 85 -9.83 8.37 3.77
N HIS A 86 -10.61 9.39 3.42
CA HIS A 86 -11.56 10.03 4.34
C HIS A 86 -12.64 9.08 4.88
N GLN A 87 -13.04 8.04 4.12
CA GLN A 87 -14.01 7.06 4.58
C GLN A 87 -13.38 6.10 5.59
N LEU A 88 -12.12 5.74 5.37
CA LEU A 88 -11.35 4.91 6.27
C LEU A 88 -11.07 5.67 7.58
N ARG A 89 -10.63 6.93 7.50
CA ARG A 89 -10.49 7.86 8.64
C ARG A 89 -11.79 7.98 9.45
N LEU A 90 -12.91 8.24 8.78
CA LEU A 90 -14.21 8.35 9.43
C LEU A 90 -14.61 7.07 10.18
N ALA A 91 -14.23 5.90 9.67
CA ALA A 91 -14.47 4.63 10.36
C ALA A 91 -13.64 4.52 11.65
N TRP A 92 -12.37 4.92 11.61
CA TRP A 92 -11.51 4.98 12.80
C TRP A 92 -12.03 6.00 13.82
N ASP A 93 -12.36 7.21 13.39
CA ASP A 93 -12.86 8.28 14.26
C ASP A 93 -14.14 7.86 14.99
N ARG A 94 -15.07 7.22 14.28
CA ARG A 94 -16.28 6.66 14.88
C ARG A 94 -15.95 5.63 15.95
N ALA A 95 -15.05 4.69 15.65
CA ALA A 95 -14.68 3.63 16.58
C ALA A 95 -14.00 4.17 17.85
N VAL A 96 -13.15 5.19 17.70
CA VAL A 96 -12.48 5.88 18.82
C VAL A 96 -13.51 6.64 19.65
N PHE A 97 -14.36 7.46 19.00
CA PHE A 97 -15.35 8.29 19.69
C PHE A 97 -16.39 7.47 20.46
N SER A 98 -16.82 6.32 19.94
CA SER A 98 -17.72 5.41 20.64
C SER A 98 -17.02 4.51 21.67
N GLY A 99 -15.70 4.57 21.79
CA GLY A 99 -14.92 3.71 22.67
C GLY A 99 -14.92 2.22 22.28
N THR A 100 -15.32 1.90 21.04
CA THR A 100 -15.43 0.52 20.53
C THR A 100 -14.17 0.06 19.80
N GLY A 101 -13.20 0.95 19.58
CA GLY A 101 -11.96 0.63 18.89
C GLY A 101 -10.88 1.71 19.06
N GLN A 102 -9.77 1.53 18.35
CA GLN A 102 -8.63 2.44 18.33
C GLN A 102 -8.29 2.75 16.87
N ALA A 103 -7.71 3.92 16.63
CA ALA A 103 -7.10 4.25 15.34
C ALA A 103 -5.80 3.44 15.14
N PRO A 104 -5.36 3.23 13.88
CA PRO A 104 -4.02 2.73 13.62
C PRO A 104 -2.95 3.74 14.07
N ASN A 105 -1.69 3.31 14.10
CA ASN A 105 -0.57 4.20 14.35
C ASN A 105 -0.21 4.92 13.05
N GLU A 106 -0.17 6.25 13.06
CA GLU A 106 0.24 7.05 11.92
C GLU A 106 1.75 7.29 11.97
N VAL A 107 2.42 7.22 10.82
CA VAL A 107 3.84 7.54 10.62
C VAL A 107 3.95 8.59 9.52
N ASP A 108 5.01 9.41 9.56
CA ASP A 108 5.14 10.58 8.71
C ASP A 108 5.45 10.23 7.24
N ASP A 109 6.26 9.19 7.01
CA ASP A 109 6.72 8.80 5.67
C ASP A 109 7.01 7.29 5.52
N GLU A 110 7.37 6.88 4.29
CA GLU A 110 7.67 5.49 3.96
C GLU A 110 8.93 4.94 4.66
N THR A 111 9.88 5.80 5.02
CA THR A 111 11.09 5.40 5.76
C THR A 111 10.70 5.03 7.18
N GLU A 112 9.93 5.89 7.85
CA GLU A 112 9.41 5.62 9.19
C GLU A 112 8.45 4.41 9.18
N MET A 113 7.63 4.25 8.13
CA MET A 113 6.81 3.05 7.94
C MET A 113 7.66 1.78 7.92
N LEU A 114 8.76 1.76 7.15
CA LEU A 114 9.63 0.61 7.06
C LEU A 114 10.28 0.30 8.42
N GLU A 115 10.80 1.32 9.11
CA GLU A 115 11.42 1.18 10.43
C GLU A 115 10.42 0.68 11.48
N ALA A 116 9.22 1.26 11.51
CA ALA A 116 8.16 0.89 12.44
C ALA A 116 7.70 -0.56 12.22
N VAL A 117 7.52 -0.96 10.96
CA VAL A 117 7.14 -2.33 10.61
C VAL A 117 8.27 -3.32 10.92
N ALA A 118 9.51 -3.02 10.57
CA ALA A 118 10.65 -3.91 10.82
C ALA A 118 10.94 -4.08 12.34
N SER A 119 10.71 -3.06 13.15
CA SER A 119 11.02 -3.07 14.59
C SER A 119 9.88 -3.56 15.49
N THR A 120 8.64 -3.63 14.98
CA THR A 120 7.46 -4.00 15.77
C THR A 120 6.96 -5.40 15.41
N PRO A 121 7.09 -6.41 16.29
CA PRO A 121 6.54 -7.75 16.06
C PRO A 121 5.03 -7.72 15.78
N GLY A 122 4.58 -8.52 14.82
CA GLY A 122 3.18 -8.61 14.42
C GLY A 122 2.64 -7.37 13.69
N SER A 123 3.51 -6.44 13.29
CA SER A 123 3.07 -5.24 12.59
C SER A 123 2.81 -5.44 11.10
N VAL A 124 1.94 -4.60 10.56
CA VAL A 124 1.60 -4.51 9.14
C VAL A 124 1.52 -3.06 8.70
N GLY A 125 1.86 -2.82 7.45
CA GLY A 125 1.81 -1.52 6.81
C GLY A 125 1.84 -1.68 5.30
N TYR A 126 2.19 -0.61 4.60
CA TYR A 126 2.34 -0.63 3.14
C TYR A 126 3.31 0.46 2.72
N ILE A 127 4.02 0.21 1.64
CA ILE A 127 4.96 1.14 1.02
C ILE A 127 4.85 1.04 -0.50
N LYS A 128 5.52 1.93 -1.23
CA LYS A 128 5.66 1.80 -2.68
C LYS A 128 6.46 0.55 -3.02
N GLN A 129 6.07 -0.16 -4.08
CA GLN A 129 6.71 -1.41 -4.47
C GLN A 129 8.22 -1.27 -4.78
N THR A 130 8.64 -0.11 -5.28
CA THR A 130 10.08 0.19 -5.53
C THR A 130 10.88 0.46 -4.25
N SER A 131 10.21 0.67 -3.12
CA SER A 131 10.83 0.95 -1.81
C SER A 131 11.03 -0.31 -0.96
N LEU A 132 10.68 -1.49 -1.49
CA LEU A 132 10.79 -2.76 -0.79
C LEU A 132 12.24 -3.08 -0.41
N THR A 133 12.42 -3.65 0.79
CA THR A 133 13.71 -4.13 1.30
C THR A 133 13.53 -5.48 1.99
N ASP A 134 14.64 -6.20 2.22
CA ASP A 134 14.64 -7.53 2.86
C ASP A 134 14.35 -7.48 4.38
N GLN A 135 14.17 -6.28 4.96
CA GLN A 135 13.91 -6.09 6.39
C GLN A 135 12.46 -6.41 6.78
N VAL A 136 11.57 -6.52 5.79
CA VAL A 136 10.13 -6.74 5.97
C VAL A 136 9.65 -7.87 5.07
N ARG A 137 8.57 -8.52 5.47
CA ARG A 137 7.89 -9.54 4.66
C ARG A 137 6.86 -8.86 3.78
N VAL A 138 6.82 -9.19 2.49
CA VAL A 138 5.71 -8.80 1.61
C VAL A 138 4.53 -9.74 1.84
N LEU A 139 3.33 -9.16 1.95
CA LEU A 139 2.07 -9.92 2.03
C LEU A 139 1.30 -9.84 0.71
N ASP A 140 1.01 -11.00 0.13
CA ASP A 140 0.17 -11.12 -1.05
C ASP A 140 -1.33 -11.16 -0.67
N ILE A 141 -2.19 -10.94 -1.66
CA ILE A 141 -3.64 -11.01 -1.52
C ILE A 141 -4.12 -12.32 -2.16
N GLU A 142 -4.89 -13.10 -1.41
CA GLU A 142 -5.52 -14.37 -1.88
C GLU A 142 -6.78 -14.14 -2.72
#